data_AF-B3E6V6-F1
#
_entry.id   AF-B3E6V6-F1
#
_cell.length_a   1.000
_cell.length_b   1.000
_cell.length_c   1.000
_cell.angle_alpha   90.00
_cell.angle_beta   90.00
_cell.angle_gamma   90.00
#
_symmetry.space_group_name_H-M   'P 1'
#
loop_
_entity.id
_entity.type
_entity.pdbx_description
1 polymer ?
#
loop_
_entity_poly.entity_id
_entity_poly.type
_entity_poly.pdbx_seq_one_letter_code
_entity_poly.pdbx_strand_id
1 'polypeptide(L)' 'MQFTHDLGNQAIQDVLKTYPEIGEMLARYDIGCVTCKVGICLLKDVVSIHGLSKEDETKIEQEINTYLATKGE' A
#
# COMPACT_ATOMS: atom_id res chain seq x y z
N MET A 1 -7.22 -7.39 -4.87
CA MET A 1 -5.85 -6.90 -5.04
C MET A 1 -4.85 -8.00 -4.77
N GLN A 2 -3.74 -8.01 -5.49
CA GLN A 2 -2.66 -8.96 -5.32
C GLN A 2 -1.32 -8.23 -5.31
N PHE A 3 -0.80 -8.00 -4.10
CA PHE A 3 0.54 -7.43 -3.90
C PHE A 3 1.56 -8.57 -3.84
N THR A 4 2.76 -8.35 -4.37
CA THR A 4 3.87 -9.30 -4.27
C THR A 4 4.23 -9.61 -2.82
N HIS A 5 4.83 -10.79 -2.57
CA HIS A 5 5.29 -11.23 -1.24
C HIS A 5 4.25 -11.21 -0.13
N ASP A 6 2.99 -11.40 -0.49
CA ASP A 6 1.85 -11.35 0.45
C ASP A 6 1.72 -10.01 1.19
N LEU A 7 2.36 -8.94 0.68
CA LEU A 7 2.43 -7.63 1.32
C LEU A 7 1.03 -7.05 1.62
N GLY A 8 0.05 -7.40 0.79
CA GLY A 8 -1.36 -7.02 0.96
C GLY A 8 -1.98 -7.49 2.28
N ASN A 9 -1.47 -8.58 2.87
CA ASN A 9 -1.92 -9.15 4.13
C ASN A 9 -1.06 -8.73 5.33
N GLN A 10 -0.09 -7.85 5.13
CA GLN A 10 0.73 -7.29 6.21
C GLN A 10 0.10 -6.01 6.75
N ALA A 11 0.33 -5.76 8.05
CA ALA A 11 -0.08 -4.53 8.69
C ALA A 11 0.63 -3.33 8.04
N ILE A 12 -0.12 -2.28 7.74
CA ILE A 12 0.40 -1.11 7.01
C ILE A 12 1.62 -0.51 7.69
N GLN A 13 1.67 -0.48 9.03
CA GLN A 13 2.86 0.04 9.72
C GLN A 13 4.11 -0.79 9.49
N ASP A 14 4.01 -2.11 9.37
CA ASP A 14 5.17 -2.97 9.13
C ASP A 14 5.64 -2.88 7.67
N VAL A 15 4.68 -2.73 6.74
CA VAL A 15 4.97 -2.38 5.34
C VAL A 15 5.74 -1.06 5.26
N LEU A 16 5.29 0.00 5.94
CA LEU A 16 5.92 1.31 5.89
C LEU A 16 7.28 1.39 6.59
N LYS A 17 7.51 0.58 7.64
CA LYS A 17 8.83 0.46 8.26
C LYS A 17 9.85 -0.15 7.32
N THR A 18 9.41 -1.14 6.53
CA THR A 18 10.27 -1.86 5.57
C THR A 18 10.43 -1.06 4.28
N TYR A 19 9.35 -0.41 3.83
CA TYR A 19 9.23 0.31 2.57
C TYR A 19 8.59 1.69 2.78
N PRO A 20 9.32 2.67 3.32
CA PRO A 20 8.78 4.02 3.52
C PRO A 20 8.28 4.68 2.23
N GLU A 21 8.87 4.32 1.07
CA GLU A 21 8.45 4.81 -0.25
C GLU A 21 7.00 4.40 -0.62
N ILE A 22 6.51 3.27 -0.09
CA ILE A 22 5.10 2.87 -0.26
C ILE A 22 4.18 3.87 0.45
N GLY A 23 4.63 4.50 1.54
CA GLY A 23 3.89 5.56 2.22
C GLY A 23 3.73 6.80 1.34
N GLU A 24 4.78 7.17 0.61
CA GLU A 24 4.72 8.28 -0.35
C GLU A 24 3.80 7.95 -1.54
N MET A 25 3.78 6.69 -1.99
CA MET A 25 2.83 6.21 -3.00
C MET A 25 1.39 6.38 -2.51
N LEU A 26 1.07 5.86 -1.32
CA LEU A 26 -0.26 5.97 -0.71
C LEU A 26 -0.70 7.43 -0.55
N ALA A 27 0.20 8.31 -0.11
CA ALA A 27 -0.10 9.73 0.07
C ALA A 27 -0.50 10.44 -1.23
N ARG A 28 -0.01 10.00 -2.40
CA ARG A 28 -0.41 10.57 -3.71
C ARG A 28 -1.85 10.28 -4.10
N TYR A 29 -2.44 9.23 -3.53
CA TYR A 29 -3.84 8.85 -3.75
C TYR A 29 -4.73 9.28 -2.57
N ASP A 30 -4.30 10.28 -1.77
CA ASP A 30 -4.99 10.75 -0.55
C ASP A 30 -5.25 9.63 0.49
N ILE A 31 -4.49 8.53 0.44
CA ILE A 31 -4.57 7.47 1.44
C ILE A 31 -3.75 7.86 2.68
N GLY A 32 -4.42 8.58 3.58
CA GLY A 32 -3.85 9.08 4.83
C GLY A 32 -3.75 8.05 5.96
N CYS A 33 -4.21 6.80 5.78
CA CYS A 33 -4.16 5.77 6.82
C CYS A 33 -2.73 5.44 7.31
N VAL A 34 -1.69 5.95 6.63
CA VAL A 34 -0.30 5.98 7.10
C VAL A 34 -0.13 6.71 8.45
N THR A 35 -1.06 7.60 8.82
CA THR A 35 -1.08 8.30 10.12
C THR A 35 -2.01 7.65 11.15
N CYS A 36 -2.62 6.50 10.83
CA CYS A 36 -3.50 5.81 11.76
C CYS A 36 -2.68 5.27 12.94
N LYS A 37 -2.93 5.79 14.15
CA LYS A 37 -2.16 5.49 15.37
C LYS A 37 -2.15 4.00 15.75
N VAL A 38 -3.13 3.23 15.26
CA VAL A 38 -3.22 1.79 15.53
C VAL A 38 -2.42 0.99 14.51
N GLY A 39 -2.49 1.36 13.22
CA GLY A 39 -1.61 0.78 12.19
C GLY A 39 -1.79 -0.69 11.83
N ILE A 40 -2.83 -1.35 12.35
CA ILE A 40 -3.09 -2.79 12.18
C ILE A 40 -3.85 -3.14 10.89
N CYS A 41 -4.36 -2.15 10.17
CA CYS A 41 -5.08 -2.37 8.93
C CYS A 41 -4.13 -3.00 7.91
N LEU A 42 -4.63 -3.97 7.14
CA LEU A 42 -3.85 -4.60 6.10
C LEU A 42 -3.67 -3.65 4.93
N LEU A 43 -2.53 -3.72 4.22
CA LEU A 43 -2.27 -2.85 3.06
C LEU A 43 -3.41 -2.93 2.03
N LYS A 44 -3.90 -4.13 1.70
CA LYS A 44 -5.00 -4.30 0.75
C LYS A 44 -6.29 -3.62 1.21
N ASP A 45 -6.56 -3.64 2.50
CA ASP A 45 -7.77 -3.06 3.08
C ASP A 45 -7.65 -1.54 3.11
N VAL A 46 -6.46 -1.02 3.40
CA VAL A 46 -6.15 0.41 3.33
C VAL A 46 -6.39 0.96 1.93
N VAL A 47 -6.00 0.23 0.88
CA VAL A 47 -6.23 0.69 -0.50
C VAL A 47 -7.71 0.57 -0.90
N SER A 48 -8.41 -0.50 -0.50
CA SER A 48 -9.81 -0.72 -0.91
C SER A 48 -10.87 0.05 -0.11
N ILE A 49 -10.62 0.40 1.16
CA ILE A 49 -11.64 1.02 2.02
C ILE A 49 -11.77 2.53 1.76
N HIS A 50 -10.74 3.18 1.21
CA HIS A 50 -10.73 4.64 1.02
C HIS A 50 -11.61 5.14 -0.14
N GLY A 51 -12.38 4.26 -0.78
CA GLY A 51 -13.31 4.66 -1.84
C GLY A 51 -12.60 5.19 -3.08
N LEU A 52 -11.36 4.75 -3.32
CA LEU A 52 -10.68 4.99 -4.58
C LEU A 52 -11.52 4.43 -5.73
N SER A 53 -11.40 5.07 -6.89
CA SER A 53 -11.91 4.48 -8.14
C SER A 53 -11.16 3.17 -8.41
N LYS A 54 -11.83 2.19 -9.02
CA LYS A 54 -11.19 0.91 -9.39
C LYS A 54 -9.92 1.09 -10.23
N GLU A 55 -9.88 2.13 -11.06
CA GLU A 55 -8.70 2.49 -11.84
C GLU A 55 -7.53 2.89 -10.95
N ASP A 56 -7.77 3.69 -9.91
CA ASP A 56 -6.73 4.16 -9.00
C ASP A 56 -6.27 3.04 -8.06
N GLU A 57 -7.19 2.18 -7.61
CA GLU A 57 -6.88 0.92 -6.93
C GLU A 57 -5.92 0.04 -7.75
N THR A 58 -6.14 -0.05 -9.07
CA THR A 58 -5.29 -0.84 -9.97
C THR A 58 -3.93 -0.16 -10.20
N LYS A 59 -3.91 1.16 -10.38
CA LYS A 59 -2.66 1.92 -10.58
C LYS A 59 -1.75 1.80 -9.37
N ILE A 60 -2.26 2.00 -8.16
CA ILE A 60 -1.44 1.93 -6.95
C ILE A 60 -0.93 0.51 -6.68
N GLU A 61 -1.73 -0.52 -6.98
CA GLU A 61 -1.28 -1.92 -6.94
C GLU A 61 -0.11 -2.15 -7.90
N GLN A 62 -0.24 -1.71 -9.15
CA GLN A 62 0.83 -1.85 -10.15
C GLN A 62 2.08 -1.06 -9.78
N GLU A 63 1.92 0.15 -9.24
CA GLU A 63 3.02 1.01 -8.82
C GLU A 63 3.82 0.38 -7.66
N ILE A 64 3.13 -0.14 -6.64
CA ILE A 64 3.75 -0.85 -5.52
C ILE A 64 4.45 -2.12 -6.00
N ASN A 65 3.79 -2.95 -6.84
CA ASN A 65 4.39 -4.18 -7.35
C ASN A 65 5.62 -3.90 -8.23
N THR A 66 5.58 -2.86 -9.06
CA THR A 66 6.71 -2.43 -9.90
C THR A 66 7.87 -1.98 -9.02
N TYR A 67 7.58 -1.18 -7.99
CA TYR A 67 8.59 -0.74 -7.03
C TYR A 67 9.31 -1.93 -6.37
N LEU A 68 8.57 -2.91 -5.87
CA LEU A 68 9.13 -4.11 -5.24
C LEU A 68 9.99 -4.92 -6.21
N ALA A 69 9.54 -5.10 -7.46
CA ALA A 69 10.32 -5.77 -8.49
C ALA A 69 11.65 -5.04 -8.81
N THR A 70 11.67 -3.70 -8.76
CA THR A 70 12.92 -2.93 -8.97
C THR A 70 13.89 -2.97 -7.80
N LYS A 71 13.41 -3.17 -6.57
CA LYS A 71 14.24 -3.36 -5.37
C LYS A 71 14.86 -4.76 -5.30
N GLY A 72 14.42 -5.69 -6.15
CA GLY A 72 14.97 -7.04 -6.25
C GLY A 72 14.44 -8.00 -5.19
N GLU A 73 13.27 -7.71 -4.64
CA GLU A 73 12.58 -8.58 -3.68
C GLU A 73 11.56 -9.46 -4.36
#